data_AF-A0A8T5RGZ3-F1
#
_entry.id   AF-A0A8T5RGZ3-F1
#
_cell.length_a   1.000
_cell.length_b   1.000
_cell.length_c   1.000
_cell.angle_alpha   90.00
_cell.angle_beta   90.00
_cell.angle_gamma   90.00
#
_symmetry.space_group_name_H-M   'P 1'
#
loop_
_entity.id
_entity.type
_entity.pdbx_description
1 polymer ?
#
loop_
_entity_poly.entity_id
_entity_poly.type
_entity_poly.pdbx_seq_one_letter_code
_entity_poly.pdbx_strand_id
1 'polypeptide(L)'
;SNNSDPIEDYANFLMNLTTKGIGCDQNALTNNYIKSARELNVDGIVFNQVFGCHSIANCYALLRRKIRTKLSIPTTVINFNKIGENIEQTRTRLEAFMEMFPKR
;
A
#
# COMPACT_ATOMS: atom_id res chain seq x y z
N SER A 1 13.27 9.74 -31.99
CA SER A 1 14.67 9.29 -32.05
C SER A 1 14.64 7.84 -32.48
N ASN A 2 15.23 7.47 -33.62
CA ASN A 2 15.11 6.15 -34.26
C ASN A 2 16.19 5.15 -33.77
N ASN A 3 16.75 5.39 -32.58
CA ASN A 3 17.93 4.70 -32.04
C ASN A 3 17.72 4.12 -30.64
N SER A 4 16.47 4.04 -30.15
CA SER A 4 16.24 3.43 -28.84
C SER A 4 16.24 1.90 -28.99
N ASP A 5 17.06 1.22 -28.20
CA ASP A 5 17.02 -0.23 -28.10
C ASP A 5 15.77 -0.58 -27.27
N PRO A 6 14.74 -1.19 -27.88
CA PRO A 6 13.50 -1.49 -27.17
C PRO A 6 13.71 -2.45 -25.98
N ILE A 7 14.76 -3.28 -26.01
CA ILE A 7 15.11 -4.16 -24.90
C ILE A 7 15.68 -3.34 -23.74
N GLU A 8 16.59 -2.42 -24.04
CA GLU A 8 17.18 -1.53 -23.03
C GLU A 8 16.11 -0.60 -22.42
N ASP A 9 15.25 -0.02 -23.24
CA ASP A 9 14.14 0.83 -22.79
C ASP A 9 13.19 0.06 -21.87
N TYR A 10 12.84 -1.19 -22.23
CA TYR A 10 11.98 -2.02 -21.41
C TYR A 10 12.66 -2.46 -20.11
N ALA A 11 13.96 -2.79 -20.15
CA ALA A 11 14.73 -3.10 -18.95
C ALA A 11 14.81 -1.90 -18.00
N ASN A 12 15.05 -0.71 -18.53
CA ASN A 12 15.04 0.54 -17.78
C ASN A 12 13.67 0.84 -17.16
N PHE A 13 12.59 0.60 -17.92
CA PHE A 13 11.23 0.72 -17.41
C PHE A 13 10.97 -0.22 -16.22
N LEU A 14 11.30 -1.52 -16.35
CA LEU A 14 11.14 -2.50 -15.28
C LEU A 14 11.99 -2.17 -14.04
N MET A 15 13.23 -1.72 -14.26
CA MET A 15 14.13 -1.31 -13.18
C MET A 15 13.58 -0.09 -12.44
N ASN A 16 13.07 0.92 -13.17
CA ASN A 16 12.49 2.11 -12.58
C ASN A 16 11.20 1.79 -11.79
N LEU A 17 10.35 0.91 -12.33
CA LEU A 17 9.16 0.41 -11.62
C LEU A 17 9.54 -0.32 -10.32
N THR A 18 10.62 -1.10 -10.34
CA THR A 18 11.03 -1.91 -9.18
C THR A 18 11.73 -1.05 -8.12
N THR A 19 12.57 -0.11 -8.53
CA THR A 19 13.37 0.73 -7.62
C THR A 19 12.61 1.94 -7.08
N LYS A 20 11.67 2.50 -7.85
CA LYS A 20 10.91 3.71 -7.48
C LYS A 20 9.42 3.49 -7.35
N GLY A 21 8.90 2.29 -7.63
CA GLY A 21 7.47 1.99 -7.62
C GLY A 21 7.11 0.86 -6.65
N ILE A 22 7.06 -0.36 -7.17
CA ILE A 22 6.37 -1.53 -6.61
C ILE A 22 7.35 -2.56 -5.99
N GLY A 23 8.66 -2.35 -6.12
CA GLY A 23 9.66 -3.39 -5.86
C GLY A 23 10.30 -3.42 -4.46
N CYS A 24 11.17 -4.42 -4.30
CA CYS A 24 11.72 -5.01 -3.07
C CYS A 24 12.28 -4.10 -1.96
N ASP A 25 12.44 -2.79 -2.17
CA ASP A 25 12.84 -1.87 -1.11
C ASP A 25 11.62 -1.42 -0.30
N GLN A 26 11.57 -1.88 0.95
CA GLN A 26 10.52 -1.54 1.91
C GLN A 26 10.41 -0.02 2.12
N ASN A 27 11.52 0.72 2.01
CA ASN A 27 11.52 2.17 2.17
C ASN A 27 10.91 2.90 0.99
N ALA A 28 11.34 2.59 -0.24
CA ALA A 28 10.76 3.12 -1.47
C ALA A 28 9.26 2.84 -1.54
N LEU A 29 8.86 1.58 -1.34
CA LEU A 29 7.45 1.18 -1.34
C LEU A 29 6.64 1.96 -0.31
N THR A 30 7.11 2.02 0.94
CA THR A 30 6.41 2.75 2.01
C THR A 30 6.32 4.26 1.72
N ASN A 31 7.39 4.86 1.18
CA ASN A 31 7.39 6.28 0.85
C ASN A 31 6.40 6.58 -0.29
N ASN A 32 6.24 5.66 -1.25
CA ASN A 32 5.24 5.79 -2.31
C ASN A 32 3.82 5.76 -1.76
N TYR A 33 3.48 4.85 -0.85
CA TYR A 33 2.16 4.86 -0.18
C TYR A 33 1.87 6.21 0.49
N ILE A 34 2.87 6.80 1.14
CA ILE A 34 2.72 8.09 1.81
C ILE A 34 2.55 9.23 0.80
N LYS A 35 3.33 9.20 -0.29
CA LYS A 35 3.22 10.17 -1.38
C LYS A 35 1.81 10.11 -2.00
N SER A 36 1.35 8.93 -2.39
CA SER A 36 0.02 8.75 -2.98
C SER A 36 -1.10 9.15 -2.03
N ALA A 37 -1.00 8.83 -0.74
CA ALA A 37 -2.00 9.24 0.26
C ALA A 37 -2.12 10.77 0.37
N ARG A 38 -1.00 11.50 0.27
CA ARG A 38 -1.00 12.98 0.26
C ARG A 38 -1.57 13.54 -1.03
N GLU A 39 -1.15 13.01 -2.17
CA GLU A 39 -1.61 13.48 -3.49
C GLU A 39 -3.10 13.25 -3.70
N LEU A 40 -3.63 12.14 -3.18
CA LEU A 40 -5.05 11.82 -3.22
C LEU A 40 -5.87 12.45 -2.08
N ASN A 41 -5.20 13.12 -1.13
CA ASN A 41 -5.80 13.72 0.06
C ASN A 41 -6.76 12.78 0.81
N VAL A 42 -6.30 11.55 1.06
CA VAL A 42 -7.13 10.51 1.70
C VAL A 42 -7.29 10.76 3.19
N ASP A 43 -8.49 10.53 3.72
CA ASP A 43 -8.76 10.63 5.15
C ASP A 43 -8.21 9.44 5.95
N GLY A 44 -8.03 8.28 5.31
CA GLY A 44 -7.50 7.07 5.96
C GLY A 44 -7.04 6.00 4.96
N ILE A 45 -6.38 4.96 5.47
CA ILE A 45 -5.81 3.88 4.64
C ILE A 45 -6.28 2.51 5.13
N VAL A 46 -6.80 1.70 4.21
CA VAL A 46 -7.07 0.27 4.41
C VAL A 46 -5.97 -0.54 3.74
N PHE A 47 -5.30 -1.40 4.49
CA PHE A 47 -4.27 -2.28 3.97
C PHE A 47 -4.77 -3.71 3.83
N ASN A 48 -4.75 -4.23 2.60
CA ASN A 48 -5.14 -5.61 2.30
C ASN A 48 -3.92 -6.53 2.43
N GLN A 49 -3.88 -7.31 3.51
CA GLN A 49 -2.80 -8.24 3.77
C GLN A 49 -3.23 -9.66 3.39
N VAL A 50 -2.74 -10.14 2.25
CA VAL A 50 -2.95 -11.52 1.81
C VAL A 50 -1.93 -12.43 2.50
N PHE A 51 -2.41 -13.52 3.10
CA PHE A 51 -1.58 -14.54 3.74
C PHE A 51 -0.59 -15.15 2.74
N GLY A 52 0.63 -15.41 3.19
CA GLY A 52 1.71 -15.93 2.34
C GLY A 52 2.47 -14.88 1.52
N CYS A 53 2.03 -13.61 1.51
CA CYS A 53 2.79 -12.54 0.85
C CYS A 53 3.90 -11.99 1.76
N HIS A 54 5.04 -12.67 1.80
CA HIS A 54 6.18 -12.31 2.66
C HIS A 54 6.79 -10.93 2.35
N SER A 55 6.81 -10.53 1.08
CA SER A 55 7.30 -9.21 0.66
C SER A 55 6.48 -8.07 1.28
N ILE A 56 5.16 -8.24 1.32
CA ILE A 56 4.21 -7.25 1.85
C ILE A 56 4.10 -7.30 3.37
N ALA A 57 4.06 -8.50 3.96
CA ALA A 57 3.91 -8.69 5.41
C ALA A 57 5.03 -7.99 6.20
N ASN A 58 6.27 -8.07 5.72
CA ASN A 58 7.41 -7.41 6.36
C ASN A 58 7.39 -5.88 6.18
N CYS A 59 6.79 -5.38 5.09
CA CYS A 59 6.66 -3.94 4.85
C CYS A 59 5.57 -3.30 5.71
N TYR A 60 4.51 -4.03 6.07
CA TYR A 60 3.34 -3.46 6.75
C TYR A 60 3.69 -2.79 8.09
N ALA A 61 4.56 -3.41 8.90
CA ALA A 61 4.97 -2.81 10.18
C ALA A 61 5.66 -1.44 9.99
N LEU A 62 6.54 -1.34 9.00
CA LEU A 62 7.22 -0.09 8.64
C LEU A 62 6.24 0.94 8.04
N LEU A 63 5.34 0.49 7.17
CA LEU A 63 4.29 1.29 6.56
C LEU A 63 3.37 1.90 7.60
N ARG A 64 2.79 1.08 8.48
CA ARG A 64 1.91 1.52 9.57
C ARG A 64 2.61 2.54 10.46
N ARG A 65 3.87 2.29 10.83
CA ARG A 65 4.67 3.23 11.62
C ARG A 65 4.81 4.57 10.91
N LYS A 66 5.24 4.55 9.63
CA LYS A 66 5.47 5.79 8.88
C LYS A 66 4.18 6.55 8.62
N ILE A 67 3.06 5.90 8.28
CA ILE A 67 1.76 6.56 8.11
C ILE A 67 1.36 7.28 9.41
N ARG A 68 1.40 6.57 10.55
CA ARG A 68 1.06 7.17 11.85
C ARG A 68 1.93 8.38 12.17
N THR A 69 3.24 8.33 11.89
CA THR A 69 4.16 9.43 12.19
C THR A 69 4.13 10.59 11.19
N LYS A 70 3.81 10.33 9.91
CA LYS A 70 3.98 11.31 8.82
C LYS A 70 2.69 11.87 8.25
N LEU A 71 1.57 11.18 8.44
CA LEU A 71 0.27 11.56 7.91
C LEU A 71 -0.76 11.78 9.03
N SER A 72 -0.57 11.17 10.20
CA SER A 72 -1.50 11.26 11.33
C SER A 72 -2.94 10.86 10.97
N ILE A 73 -3.12 10.07 9.91
CA ILE A 73 -4.41 9.53 9.48
C ILE A 73 -4.60 8.11 10.02
N PRO A 74 -5.85 7.69 10.30
CA PRO A 74 -6.15 6.34 10.75
C PRO A 74 -5.84 5.29 9.68
N THR A 75 -5.41 4.11 10.13
CA THR A 75 -5.09 2.97 9.27
C THR A 75 -5.66 1.67 9.84
N THR A 76 -6.17 0.79 8.98
CA THR A 76 -6.60 -0.56 9.36
C THR A 76 -6.04 -1.63 8.43
N VAL A 77 -6.04 -2.89 8.89
CA VAL A 77 -5.67 -4.06 8.08
C VAL A 77 -6.83 -5.03 7.98
N ILE A 78 -7.07 -5.47 6.75
CA ILE A 78 -7.90 -6.62 6.47
C ILE A 78 -7.00 -7.76 6.03
N ASN A 79 -7.07 -8.88 6.76
CA ASN A 79 -6.30 -10.08 6.46
C ASN A 79 -7.14 -11.03 5.63
N PHE A 80 -6.57 -11.56 4.54
CA PHE A 80 -7.22 -12.54 3.68
C PHE A 80 -6.32 -13.76 3.52
N ASN A 81 -6.84 -14.97 3.75
CA ASN A 81 -6.20 -16.18 3.22
C ASN A 81 -6.47 -16.28 1.72
N LYS A 82 -7.73 -16.06 1.34
CA LYS A 82 -8.19 -15.77 -0.01
C LYS A 82 -9.12 -14.57 0.01
N ILE A 83 -8.94 -13.64 -0.94
CA ILE A 83 -9.81 -12.47 -1.04
C ILE A 83 -11.25 -12.93 -1.28
N GLY A 84 -12.19 -12.42 -0.48
CA GLY A 84 -13.60 -12.82 -0.51
C GLY A 84 -14.00 -13.80 0.60
N GLU A 85 -13.05 -14.33 1.37
CA GLU A 85 -13.36 -15.07 2.61
C GLU A 85 -13.55 -14.14 3.81
N ASN A 86 -14.16 -14.63 4.89
CA ASN A 86 -14.36 -13.91 6.16
C ASN A 86 -15.07 -12.55 5.99
N ILE A 87 -16.12 -12.51 5.17
CA ILE A 87 -16.86 -11.28 4.84
C ILE A 87 -17.41 -10.60 6.09
N GLU A 88 -18.02 -11.34 7.02
CA GLU A 88 -18.59 -10.75 8.24
C GLU A 88 -17.53 -10.11 9.15
N GLN A 89 -16.35 -10.73 9.27
CA GLN A 89 -15.23 -10.15 10.01
C GLN A 89 -14.69 -8.90 9.29
N THR A 90 -14.58 -8.96 7.97
CA THR A 90 -14.16 -7.82 7.14
C THR A 90 -15.11 -6.65 7.31
N ARG A 91 -16.42 -6.92 7.23
CA ARG A 91 -17.49 -5.94 7.45
C ARG A 91 -17.36 -5.29 8.82
N THR A 92 -17.32 -6.08 9.89
CA THR A 92 -17.21 -5.56 11.27
C THR A 92 -15.98 -4.67 11.45
N ARG A 93 -14.82 -5.08 10.90
CA ARG A 93 -13.58 -4.28 10.97
C ARG A 93 -13.69 -2.96 10.20
N LEU A 94 -14.31 -2.99 9.03
CA LEU A 94 -14.50 -1.79 8.22
C LEU A 94 -15.53 -0.85 8.85
N GLU A 95 -16.63 -1.36 9.41
CA GLU A 95 -17.61 -0.56 10.15
C GLU A 95 -16.94 0.19 11.31
N ALA A 96 -16.18 -0.51 12.15
CA ALA A 96 -15.42 0.11 13.24
C ALA A 96 -14.36 1.12 12.76
N PHE A 97 -13.74 0.87 11.60
CA PHE A 97 -12.81 1.82 10.99
C PHE A 97 -13.52 3.08 10.50
N MET A 98 -14.70 2.93 9.89
CA MET A 98 -15.50 4.05 9.39
C MET A 98 -16.03 4.94 10.52
N GLU A 99 -16.28 4.39 11.70
CA GLU A 99 -16.67 5.17 12.89
C GLU A 99 -15.58 6.13 13.39
N MET A 100 -14.32 5.94 12.99
CA MET A 100 -13.22 6.85 13.34
C MET A 100 -13.29 8.19 12.61
N PHE A 101 -14.08 8.29 11.55
CA PHE A 101 -14.22 9.51 10.76
C PHE A 101 -15.43 10.32 11.23
N PRO A 102 -15.35 11.67 11.22
CA PRO A 102 -16.51 12.50 11.50
C PRO A 102 -17.65 12.14 10.53
N LYS A 103 -18.85 11.92 11.07
CA LYS A 103 -20.06 11.82 10.25
C LYS A 103 -20.28 13.20 9.61
N ARG A 104 -20.05 13.29 8.30
CA ARG A 104 -20.39 14.48 7.51
C ARG A 104 -21.89 14.60 7.33
#